data_AF-A0A8I1W987-F1
#
_entry.id   AF-A0A8I1W987-F1
#
_cell.length_a   1.000
_cell.length_b   1.000
_cell.length_c   1.000
_cell.angle_alpha   90.00
_cell.angle_beta   90.00
_cell.angle_gamma   90.00
#
_symmetry.space_group_name_H-M   'P 1'
#
loop_
_entity.id
_entity.type
_entity.pdbx_description
1 polymer ?
#
loop_
_entity_poly.entity_id
_entity_poly.type
_entity_poly.pdbx_seq_one_letter_code
_entity_poly.pdbx_strand_id
1 'polypeptide(L)'
;MLVMSEIEARRLLGGQSAIKAKPTSDTKNKKAQECKLRSEVFAQLVGLPKPVSEHVFHPTRKWRLDFAWPEYRLALEIHGGVYSGGRHTRGAGFTEDREKMNEAALLGWTVIEATAEQVRSGKLREWVERALQRRRIGG
;
A
#
# COMPACT_ATOMS: atom_id res chain seq x y z
N MET A 1 24.76 58.35 8.14
CA MET A 1 23.86 57.43 7.40
C MET A 1 24.02 56.06 8.04
N LEU A 2 23.10 55.67 8.93
CA LEU A 2 23.17 54.40 9.68
C LEU A 2 22.91 53.25 8.72
N VAL A 3 23.91 52.38 8.52
CA VAL A 3 23.76 51.13 7.77
C VAL A 3 23.30 50.07 8.76
N MET A 4 22.02 49.69 8.69
CA MET A 4 21.46 48.62 9.53
C MET A 4 22.03 47.26 9.10
N SER A 5 22.25 46.37 10.07
CA SER A 5 22.77 45.04 9.78
C SER A 5 21.68 44.12 9.21
N GLU A 6 22.06 43.15 8.37
CA GLU A 6 21.15 42.13 7.81
C GLU A 6 20.32 41.39 8.89
N ILE A 7 20.83 41.35 10.13
CA ILE A 7 20.18 40.68 11.26
C ILE A 7 18.95 41.47 11.71
N GLU A 8 18.96 42.81 11.64
CA GLU A 8 17.80 43.65 11.97
C GLU A 8 16.72 43.59 10.90
N ALA A 9 17.12 43.46 9.62
CA ALA A 9 16.18 43.28 8.51
C ALA A 9 15.38 41.97 8.62
N ARG A 10 16.00 40.89 9.11
CA ARG A 10 15.35 39.58 9.29
C ARG A 10 14.35 39.54 10.45
N ARG A 11 14.38 40.47 11.40
CA ARG A 11 13.43 40.51 12.53
C ARG A 11 12.11 41.20 12.18
N LEU A 12 12.06 42.01 11.11
CA LEU A 12 10.84 42.67 10.64
C LEU A 12 9.97 41.77 9.73
N LEU A 13 10.57 40.76 9.10
CA LEU A 13 9.86 39.79 8.28
C LEU A 13 9.45 38.59 9.15
N GLY A 14 8.32 38.75 9.82
CA GLY A 14 7.68 37.73 10.64
C GLY A 14 7.70 36.35 9.98
N GLY A 15 8.14 35.35 10.75
CA GLY A 15 8.33 33.99 10.30
C GLY A 15 7.08 33.38 9.70
N GLN A 16 7.25 32.71 8.56
CA GLN A 16 6.26 31.77 8.06
C GLN A 16 6.65 30.36 8.52
N SER A 17 6.15 29.99 9.70
CA SER A 17 5.86 28.58 9.96
C SER A 17 4.99 28.07 8.81
N ALA A 18 5.46 27.07 8.07
CA ALA A 18 4.69 26.40 7.03
C ALA A 18 3.39 25.85 7.63
N ILE A 19 2.27 26.56 7.42
CA ILE A 19 0.94 26.12 7.80
C ILE A 19 0.64 24.87 6.95
N LYS A 20 0.62 23.68 7.57
CA LYS A 20 0.21 22.44 6.89
C LYS A 20 -1.22 22.63 6.37
N ALA A 21 -1.39 22.56 5.06
CA ALA A 21 -2.70 22.70 4.41
C ALA A 21 -3.69 21.64 4.95
N LYS A 22 -4.91 22.08 5.28
CA LYS A 22 -6.00 21.21 5.75
C LYS A 22 -6.45 20.30 4.59
N PRO A 23 -6.60 18.99 4.80
CA PRO A 23 -6.94 18.06 3.72
C PRO A 23 -8.32 18.38 3.11
N THR A 24 -8.39 18.37 1.78
CA THR A 24 -9.62 18.55 0.99
C THR A 24 -10.63 17.42 1.24
N SER A 25 -11.91 17.66 0.93
CA SER A 25 -13.01 16.69 1.10
C SER A 25 -12.73 15.36 0.37
N ASP A 26 -12.20 15.43 -0.85
CA ASP A 26 -11.90 14.24 -1.65
C ASP A 26 -10.77 13.39 -1.05
N THR A 27 -9.76 14.05 -0.48
CA THR A 27 -8.65 13.36 0.21
C THR A 27 -9.15 12.64 1.46
N LYS A 28 -10.08 13.26 2.20
CA LYS A 28 -10.70 12.63 3.39
C LYS A 28 -11.54 11.41 3.01
N ASN A 29 -12.33 11.50 1.95
CA ASN A 29 -13.16 10.39 1.49
C ASN A 29 -12.33 9.21 1.01
N LYS A 30 -11.23 9.47 0.27
CA LYS A 30 -10.29 8.42 -0.16
C LYS A 30 -9.65 7.69 1.03
N LYS A 31 -9.18 8.44 2.03
CA LYS A 31 -8.59 7.85 3.25
C LYS A 31 -9.60 7.02 4.05
N ALA A 32 -10.84 7.48 4.14
CA ALA A 32 -11.91 6.73 4.80
C ALA A 32 -12.23 5.42 4.05
N GLN A 33 -12.29 5.47 2.71
CA GLN A 33 -12.52 4.30 1.87
C GLN A 33 -11.39 3.27 1.99
N GLU A 34 -10.14 3.71 2.01
CA GLU A 34 -8.97 2.85 2.21
C GLU A 34 -8.98 2.18 3.60
N CYS A 35 -9.30 2.94 4.66
CA CYS A 35 -9.43 2.40 6.02
C CYS A 35 -10.54 1.33 6.12
N LYS A 36 -11.68 1.59 5.46
CA LYS A 36 -12.79 0.63 5.36
C LYS A 36 -12.35 -0.64 4.64
N LEU A 37 -11.72 -0.52 3.47
CA LEU A 37 -11.25 -1.66 2.70
C LEU A 37 -10.22 -2.50 3.47
N ARG A 38 -9.28 -1.84 4.15
CA ARG A 38 -8.28 -2.52 4.99
C ARG A 38 -8.94 -3.31 6.11
N SER A 39 -9.98 -2.76 6.74
CA SER A 39 -10.77 -3.45 7.77
C SER A 39 -11.53 -4.66 7.19
N GLU A 40 -12.13 -4.54 6.00
CA GLU A 40 -12.80 -5.63 5.30
C GLU A 40 -11.82 -6.79 4.99
N VAL A 41 -10.61 -6.46 4.53
CA VAL A 41 -9.56 -7.46 4.29
C VAL A 41 -9.17 -8.15 5.60
N PHE A 42 -8.90 -7.38 6.66
CA PHE A 42 -8.56 -7.96 7.96
C PHE A 42 -9.62 -8.94 8.47
N ALA A 43 -10.90 -8.60 8.32
CA ALA A 43 -12.00 -9.48 8.71
C ALA A 43 -11.95 -10.84 7.98
N GLN A 44 -11.55 -10.86 6.71
CA GLN A 44 -11.42 -12.12 5.96
C GLN A 44 -10.24 -12.98 6.36
N LEU A 45 -9.16 -12.35 6.82
CA LEU A 45 -7.94 -13.04 7.23
C LEU A 45 -8.03 -13.61 8.66
N VAL A 46 -9.10 -13.31 9.41
CA VAL A 46 -9.33 -13.89 10.74
C VAL A 46 -9.41 -15.42 10.64
N GLY A 47 -8.65 -16.10 11.50
CA GLY A 47 -8.55 -17.56 11.55
C GLY A 47 -7.47 -18.16 10.65
N LEU A 48 -6.81 -17.34 9.82
CA LEU A 48 -5.63 -17.75 9.05
C LEU A 48 -4.34 -17.45 9.85
N PRO A 49 -3.17 -18.03 9.46
CA PRO A 49 -1.89 -17.59 9.97
C PRO A 49 -1.76 -16.07 9.90
N LYS A 50 -1.11 -15.44 10.88
CA LYS A 50 -1.06 -13.97 10.93
C LYS A 50 -0.14 -13.43 9.82
N PRO A 51 -0.63 -12.56 8.92
CA PRO A 51 0.23 -11.92 7.93
C PRO A 51 1.03 -10.76 8.54
N VAL A 52 2.16 -10.45 7.91
CA VAL A 52 2.92 -9.21 8.09
C VAL A 52 2.40 -8.18 7.10
N SER A 53 2.00 -7.00 7.57
CA SER A 53 1.58 -5.91 6.68
C SER A 53 2.77 -5.11 6.15
N GLU A 54 2.65 -4.54 4.95
CA GLU A 54 3.66 -3.64 4.35
C GLU A 54 5.06 -4.28 4.24
N HIS A 55 5.12 -5.57 3.91
CA HIS A 55 6.35 -6.36 3.94
C HIS A 55 7.28 -5.97 2.79
N VAL A 56 8.50 -5.52 3.11
CA VAL A 56 9.56 -5.29 2.13
C VAL A 56 10.15 -6.63 1.72
N PHE A 57 9.94 -7.03 0.47
CA PHE A 57 10.35 -8.36 -0.02
C PHE A 57 11.59 -8.33 -0.93
N HIS A 58 11.88 -7.18 -1.53
CA HIS A 58 12.94 -7.06 -2.52
C HIS A 58 14.26 -6.61 -1.84
N PRO A 59 15.42 -7.20 -2.19
CA PRO A 59 16.69 -6.92 -1.50
C PRO A 59 17.20 -5.48 -1.68
N THR A 60 17.08 -4.92 -2.89
CA THR A 60 17.57 -3.57 -3.21
C THR A 60 16.47 -2.52 -3.33
N ARG A 61 15.32 -2.88 -3.90
CA ARG A 61 14.15 -2.00 -4.06
C ARG A 61 13.32 -2.00 -2.78
N LYS A 62 12.81 -0.83 -2.37
CA LYS A 62 11.97 -0.69 -1.16
C LYS A 62 10.49 -1.00 -1.44
N TRP A 63 10.21 -1.96 -2.33
CA TRP A 63 8.84 -2.35 -2.63
C TRP A 63 8.23 -3.13 -1.47
N ARG A 64 6.95 -2.86 -1.22
CA ARG A 64 6.18 -3.45 -0.12
C ARG A 64 5.00 -4.21 -0.68
N LEU A 65 4.68 -5.34 -0.07
CA LEU A 65 3.44 -6.08 -0.30
C LEU A 65 2.47 -5.71 0.82
N ASP A 66 1.19 -5.49 0.50
CA ASP A 66 0.20 -5.05 1.49
C ASP A 66 0.12 -6.02 2.68
N PHE A 67 0.10 -7.32 2.38
CA PHE A 67 0.15 -8.41 3.34
C PHE A 67 1.04 -9.55 2.83
N ALA A 68 1.81 -10.16 3.73
CA ALA A 68 2.70 -11.26 3.39
C ALA A 68 2.74 -12.32 4.50
N TRP A 69 2.95 -13.55 4.08
CA TRP A 69 3.33 -14.67 4.92
C TRP A 69 4.72 -15.15 4.49
N PRO A 70 5.80 -14.59 5.07
CA PRO A 70 7.17 -14.84 4.59
C PRO A 70 7.59 -16.32 4.65
N GLU A 71 7.19 -17.02 5.72
CA GLU A 71 7.44 -18.46 5.89
C GLU A 71 6.88 -19.30 4.72
N TYR A 72 5.80 -18.83 4.12
CA TYR A 72 5.09 -19.51 3.05
C TYR A 72 5.45 -18.95 1.67
N ARG A 73 6.28 -17.90 1.55
CA ARG A 73 6.46 -17.15 0.27
C ARG A 73 5.12 -16.85 -0.41
N LEU A 74 4.16 -16.39 0.37
CA LEU A 74 2.82 -16.01 -0.07
C LEU A 74 2.56 -14.56 0.28
N ALA A 75 1.96 -13.80 -0.63
CA ALA A 75 1.56 -12.43 -0.40
C ALA A 75 0.17 -12.13 -0.96
N LEU A 76 -0.40 -11.03 -0.49
CA LEU A 76 -1.70 -10.53 -0.88
C LEU A 76 -1.58 -9.02 -1.12
N GLU A 77 -1.96 -8.58 -2.30
CA GLU A 77 -1.99 -7.18 -2.73
C GLU A 77 -3.42 -6.77 -3.07
N ILE A 78 -3.86 -5.60 -2.59
CA ILE A 78 -5.24 -5.13 -2.70
C ILE A 78 -5.32 -3.92 -3.63
N HIS A 79 -5.91 -4.13 -4.80
CA HIS A 79 -6.15 -3.08 -5.77
C HIS A 79 -7.45 -2.34 -5.45
N GLY A 80 -7.32 -1.25 -4.69
CA GLY A 80 -8.42 -0.30 -4.44
C GLY A 80 -8.66 0.63 -5.63
N GLY A 81 -9.92 0.96 -5.91
CA GLY A 81 -10.26 2.01 -6.88
C GLY A 81 -9.92 1.69 -8.33
N VAL A 82 -10.01 0.42 -8.75
CA VAL A 82 -9.74 -0.03 -10.14
C VAL A 82 -10.49 0.80 -11.20
N TYR A 83 -11.71 1.28 -10.88
CA TYR A 83 -12.53 2.10 -11.78
C TYR A 83 -12.38 3.62 -11.56
N SER A 84 -11.44 4.07 -10.72
CA SER A 84 -11.35 5.48 -10.29
C SER A 84 -10.35 6.35 -11.05
N GLY A 85 -9.75 5.85 -12.14
CA GLY A 85 -8.81 6.63 -12.95
C GLY A 85 -7.51 7.03 -12.22
N GLY A 86 -7.14 6.28 -11.19
CA GLY A 86 -6.01 6.57 -10.29
C GLY A 86 -4.63 6.18 -10.81
N ARG A 87 -3.62 6.17 -9.90
CA ARG A 87 -2.22 5.83 -10.22
C ARG A 87 -2.08 4.50 -10.98
N HIS A 88 -2.91 3.51 -10.67
CA HIS A 88 -2.85 2.16 -11.23
C HIS A 88 -3.44 2.10 -12.65
N THR A 89 -4.13 3.15 -13.12
CA THR A 89 -4.67 3.25 -14.49
C THR A 89 -3.85 4.20 -15.37
N ARG A 90 -2.82 4.86 -14.82
CA ARG A 90 -1.85 5.64 -15.61
C ARG A 90 -0.72 4.70 -16.05
N GLY A 91 -0.36 4.70 -17.34
CA GLY A 91 0.53 3.71 -17.94
C GLY A 91 1.87 3.51 -17.22
N ALA A 92 2.46 4.58 -16.67
CA ALA A 92 3.69 4.51 -15.89
C ALA A 92 3.52 3.72 -14.57
N GLY A 93 2.45 3.99 -13.81
CA GLY A 93 2.18 3.28 -12.55
C GLY A 93 1.86 1.81 -12.79
N PHE A 94 1.08 1.51 -13.83
CA PHE A 94 0.80 0.13 -14.22
C PHE A 94 2.07 -0.65 -14.57
N THR A 95 3.00 -0.03 -15.31
CA THR A 95 4.26 -0.68 -15.71
C THR A 95 5.15 -0.97 -14.49
N GLU A 96 5.29 -0.01 -13.57
CA GLU A 96 6.01 -0.22 -12.30
C GLU A 96 5.38 -1.33 -11.45
N ASP A 97 4.05 -1.39 -11.39
CA ASP A 97 3.35 -2.44 -10.64
C ASP A 97 3.60 -3.82 -11.25
N ARG A 98 3.66 -3.93 -12.59
CA ARG A 98 4.01 -5.18 -13.28
C ARG A 98 5.45 -5.59 -13.02
N GLU A 99 6.40 -4.65 -13.04
CA GLU A 99 7.79 -4.91 -12.67
C GLU A 99 7.89 -5.46 -11.24
N LYS A 100 7.22 -4.79 -10.28
CA LYS A 100 7.15 -5.22 -8.87
C LYS A 100 6.60 -6.65 -8.75
N MET A 101 5.52 -6.98 -9.45
CA MET A 101 4.91 -8.32 -9.36
C MET A 101 5.79 -9.40 -10.01
N ASN A 102 6.44 -9.10 -11.12
CA ASN A 102 7.37 -10.02 -11.76
C ASN A 102 8.57 -10.32 -10.86
N GLU A 103 9.17 -9.30 -10.25
CA GLU A 103 10.28 -9.48 -9.31
C GLU A 103 9.85 -10.27 -8.06
N ALA A 104 8.62 -10.07 -7.57
CA ALA A 104 8.08 -10.91 -6.49
C ALA A 104 8.02 -12.38 -6.92
N ALA A 105 7.51 -12.67 -8.12
CA ALA A 105 7.45 -14.02 -8.66
C ALA A 105 8.85 -14.65 -8.85
N LEU A 106 9.81 -13.89 -9.39
CA LEU A 106 11.20 -14.33 -9.56
C LEU A 106 11.89 -14.65 -8.22
N LEU A 107 11.54 -13.91 -7.16
CA LEU A 107 11.99 -14.18 -5.79
C LEU A 107 11.21 -15.32 -5.09
N GLY A 108 10.39 -16.07 -5.84
CA GLY A 108 9.67 -17.24 -5.37
C GLY A 108 8.36 -16.93 -4.63
N TRP A 109 7.89 -15.69 -4.65
CA TRP A 109 6.61 -15.34 -4.05
C TRP A 109 5.46 -15.77 -4.96
N THR A 110 4.40 -16.31 -4.35
CA THR A 110 3.08 -16.27 -4.97
C THR A 110 2.35 -15.06 -4.42
N VAL A 111 1.92 -14.16 -5.30
CA VAL A 111 1.14 -12.98 -4.92
C VAL A 111 -0.30 -13.17 -5.38
N ILE A 112 -1.24 -13.09 -4.45
CA ILE A 112 -2.68 -13.01 -4.75
C ILE A 112 -3.02 -11.53 -4.90
N GLU A 113 -3.43 -11.12 -6.10
CA GLU A 113 -3.90 -9.76 -6.37
C GLU A 113 -5.43 -9.74 -6.30
N ALA A 114 -6.01 -8.94 -5.42
CA ALA A 114 -7.46 -8.89 -5.21
C ALA A 114 -8.01 -7.46 -5.34
N THR A 115 -9.18 -7.32 -5.95
CA THR A 115 -9.91 -6.04 -6.00
C THR A 115 -10.82 -5.89 -4.79
N ALA A 116 -11.25 -4.65 -4.50
CA ALA A 116 -12.20 -4.40 -3.41
C ALA A 116 -13.52 -5.20 -3.53
N GLU A 117 -13.96 -5.54 -4.74
CA GLU A 117 -15.13 -6.39 -4.97
C GLU A 117 -14.86 -7.86 -4.63
N GLN A 118 -13.66 -8.35 -4.96
CA GLN A 118 -13.23 -9.72 -4.62
C GLN A 118 -12.99 -9.89 -3.12
N VAL A 119 -12.60 -8.82 -2.42
CA VAL A 119 -12.67 -8.76 -0.95
C VAL A 119 -14.13 -8.95 -0.55
N ARG A 120 -15.04 -8.04 -0.89
CA ARG A 120 -16.44 -8.11 -0.39
C ARG A 120 -17.20 -9.40 -0.74
N SER A 121 -16.87 -10.05 -1.86
CA SER A 121 -17.49 -11.32 -2.27
C SER A 121 -16.91 -12.57 -1.60
N GLY A 122 -15.82 -12.45 -0.83
CA GLY A 122 -15.19 -13.59 -0.14
C GLY A 122 -14.17 -14.37 -0.97
N LYS A 123 -14.08 -14.10 -2.27
CA LYS A 123 -13.13 -14.77 -3.19
C LYS A 123 -11.68 -14.64 -2.75
N LEU A 124 -11.32 -13.49 -2.16
CA LEU A 124 -9.98 -13.29 -1.60
C LEU A 124 -9.62 -14.38 -0.61
N ARG A 125 -10.51 -14.65 0.36
CA ARG A 125 -10.28 -15.66 1.39
C ARG A 125 -10.08 -17.04 0.79
N GLU A 126 -10.93 -17.44 -0.15
CA GLU A 126 -10.83 -18.74 -0.82
C GLU A 126 -9.47 -18.94 -1.50
N TRP A 127 -8.95 -17.91 -2.18
CA TRP A 127 -7.64 -17.97 -2.83
C TRP A 127 -6.49 -18.05 -1.83
N VAL A 128 -6.54 -17.28 -0.75
CA VAL A 128 -5.52 -17.30 0.31
C VAL A 128 -5.52 -18.68 1.00
N GLU A 129 -6.67 -19.23 1.34
CA GLU A 129 -6.80 -20.56 1.96
C GLU A 129 -6.22 -21.65 1.05
N ARG A 130 -6.59 -21.65 -0.24
CA ARG A 130 -6.01 -22.58 -1.23
C ARG A 130 -4.49 -22.45 -1.35
N ALA A 131 -3.98 -21.22 -1.37
CA ALA A 131 -2.55 -20.96 -1.49
C ALA A 131 -1.77 -21.45 -0.27
N LEU A 132 -2.29 -21.19 0.94
CA LEU A 132 -1.74 -21.70 2.19
C LEU A 132 -1.79 -23.23 2.24
N GLN A 133 -2.92 -23.84 1.88
CA GLN A 133 -3.07 -25.30 1.90
C GLN A 133 -2.07 -26.00 0.99
N ARG A 134 -1.86 -25.50 -0.23
CA ARG A 134 -0.86 -26.03 -1.17
C ARG A 134 0.56 -26.04 -0.58
N ARG A 135 0.88 -25.08 0.28
CA ARG A 135 2.21 -24.90 0.89
C ARG A 135 2.41 -25.68 2.17
N ARG A 136 1.32 -26.01 2.88
CA ARG A 136 1.37 -26.87 4.07
C ARG A 136 1.56 -28.35 3.73
N ILE A 137 1.12 -28.78 2.54
CA ILE A 137 1.19 -30.19 2.11
C ILE A 137 2.48 -30.49 1.31
N GLY A 138 3.10 -29.48 0.68
CA GLY A 138 4.25 -29.66 -0.21
C GLY A 138 5.61 -29.29 0.37
N GLY A 139 5.77 -29.34 1.70
CA GLY A 139 7.03 -29.08 2.41
C GLY A 139 7.79 -30.35 2.73
#